data_AF-A0A2V8S1Q2-F1
#
_entry.id   AF-A0A2V8S1Q2-F1
#
_cell.length_a   1.000
_cell.length_b   1.000
_cell.length_c   1.000
_cell.angle_alpha   90.00
_cell.angle_beta   90.00
_cell.angle_gamma   90.00
#
_symmetry.space_group_name_H-M   'P 1'
#
loop_
_entity.id
_entity.type
_entity.pdbx_description
1 polymer ?
#
loop_
_entity_poly.entity_id
_entity_poly.type
_entity_poly.pdbx_seq_one_letter_code
_entity_poly.pdbx_strand_id
1 'polypeptide(L)'
;MSTPNDPNDPIHQAEPVDDLMLPDEPHGGQERERISSSVRDIASRIPESLSSIGRDISRTIERAISAKDDYVVAVKVSHDAQDKLEQLVQAGVFRSRAEAAAFLIDEGIKSQTALFDRVAQKLSEIERLRAELRGMINTPPA
;
A
#
# COMPACT_ATOMS: atom_id res chain seq x y z
N MET A 1 -27.67 -11.84 32.45
CA MET A 1 -27.96 -13.13 31.79
C MET A 1 -29.28 -13.01 31.07
N SER A 2 -29.29 -12.90 29.74
CA SER A 2 -30.45 -13.19 28.89
C SER A 2 -29.95 -13.48 27.49
N THR A 3 -30.30 -14.64 26.96
CA THR A 3 -30.20 -15.02 25.55
C THR A 3 -31.54 -15.70 25.20
N PRO A 4 -31.83 -16.01 23.93
CA PRO A 4 -32.17 -15.04 22.90
C PRO A 4 -33.36 -15.51 22.03
N ASN A 5 -34.01 -14.56 21.33
CA ASN A 5 -34.76 -14.78 20.08
C ASN A 5 -35.98 -15.74 20.14
N ASP A 6 -37.17 -15.18 20.40
CA ASP A 6 -38.45 -15.89 20.26
C ASP A 6 -39.07 -15.55 18.88
N PRO A 7 -39.27 -16.54 17.98
CA PRO A 7 -39.59 -16.29 16.57
C PRO A 7 -41.09 -16.10 16.28
N ASN A 8 -41.88 -15.60 17.23
CA ASN A 8 -43.34 -15.71 17.15
C ASN A 8 -44.11 -14.43 17.54
N ASP A 9 -43.88 -13.32 16.85
CA ASP A 9 -44.81 -12.19 16.91
C ASP A 9 -45.21 -11.70 15.51
N PRO A 10 -46.48 -11.86 15.11
CA PRO A 10 -46.94 -11.54 13.78
C PRO A 10 -47.82 -10.27 13.74
N ILE A 11 -47.84 -9.63 12.56
CA ILE A 11 -48.94 -8.84 11.98
C ILE A 11 -48.98 -7.31 12.23
N HIS A 12 -48.60 -6.60 11.17
CA HIS A 12 -49.31 -5.51 10.47
C HIS A 12 -50.30 -4.62 11.24
N GLN A 13 -50.13 -3.30 11.08
CA GLN A 13 -51.24 -2.39 10.76
C GLN A 13 -50.87 -1.51 9.56
N ALA A 14 -51.81 -1.43 8.63
CA ALA A 14 -51.70 -0.82 7.31
C ALA A 14 -52.40 0.55 7.26
N GLU A 15 -51.80 1.50 6.49
CA GLU A 15 -52.42 2.45 5.50
C GLU A 15 -53.56 3.40 5.97
N PRO A 16 -53.95 4.51 5.27
CA PRO A 16 -53.83 4.72 3.82
C PRO A 16 -53.62 6.19 3.25
N VAL A 17 -53.23 6.22 1.97
CA VAL A 17 -53.63 7.05 0.80
C VAL A 17 -53.35 8.55 0.60
N ASP A 18 -52.77 8.79 -0.60
CA ASP A 18 -53.01 9.80 -1.66
C ASP A 18 -53.17 11.29 -1.33
N ASP A 19 -52.30 12.11 -1.92
CA ASP A 19 -52.79 13.05 -2.95
C ASP A 19 -51.72 13.37 -4.00
N LEU A 20 -52.10 13.18 -5.26
CA LEU A 20 -51.28 13.36 -6.45
C LEU A 20 -51.66 14.70 -7.09
N MET A 21 -50.76 15.69 -7.05
CA MET A 21 -50.88 16.90 -7.87
C MET A 21 -49.51 17.32 -8.41
N LEU A 22 -49.24 16.96 -9.67
CA LEU A 22 -48.27 17.64 -10.52
C LEU A 22 -49.05 18.52 -11.51
N PRO A 23 -48.56 19.74 -11.75
CA PRO A 23 -48.55 20.22 -13.13
C PRO A 23 -47.20 20.86 -13.54
N ASP A 24 -46.62 20.26 -14.58
CA ASP A 24 -46.02 20.78 -15.82
C ASP A 24 -45.21 22.11 -15.89
N GLU A 25 -43.96 21.91 -16.34
CA GLU A 25 -43.23 22.60 -17.44
C GLU A 25 -42.48 23.94 -17.20
N PRO A 26 -41.42 24.20 -18.01
CA PRO A 26 -40.14 24.81 -17.62
C PRO A 26 -40.11 26.30 -17.96
N HIS A 27 -38.98 27.04 -17.78
CA HIS A 27 -38.53 28.16 -18.65
C HIS A 27 -37.14 28.68 -18.23
N GLY A 28 -36.16 28.47 -19.13
CA GLY A 28 -35.15 29.44 -19.60
C GLY A 28 -34.38 30.36 -18.64
N GLY A 29 -33.07 30.05 -18.50
CA GLY A 29 -32.00 30.99 -18.85
C GLY A 29 -31.62 32.08 -17.85
N GLN A 30 -30.54 31.84 -17.09
CA GLN A 30 -29.52 32.84 -16.72
C GLN A 30 -28.32 32.15 -16.04
N GLU A 31 -27.64 31.34 -16.85
CA GLU A 31 -26.30 30.82 -16.63
C GLU A 31 -25.31 31.91 -17.06
N ARG A 32 -24.52 32.48 -16.13
CA ARG A 32 -23.09 32.86 -16.32
C ARG A 32 -22.49 33.76 -15.24
N GLU A 33 -23.27 34.38 -14.35
CA GLU A 33 -22.69 35.33 -13.37
C GLU A 33 -22.58 34.81 -11.92
N ARG A 34 -23.08 33.59 -11.64
CA ARG A 34 -23.06 32.98 -10.30
C ARG A 34 -21.99 31.91 -10.06
N ILE A 35 -21.08 31.69 -11.02
CA ILE A 35 -20.11 30.59 -10.93
C ILE A 35 -18.84 31.01 -10.14
N SER A 36 -18.48 32.29 -10.14
CA SER A 36 -17.26 32.77 -9.45
C SER A 36 -17.43 32.85 -7.92
N SER A 37 -18.61 33.24 -7.43
CA SER A 37 -18.86 33.28 -5.97
C SER A 37 -19.04 31.90 -5.35
N SER A 38 -19.47 30.91 -6.15
CA SER A 38 -19.73 29.54 -5.66
C SER A 38 -18.45 28.80 -5.25
N VAL A 39 -17.30 29.02 -5.91
CA VAL A 39 -16.04 28.34 -5.54
C VAL A 39 -15.51 28.80 -4.17
N ARG A 40 -15.73 30.07 -3.81
CA ARG A 40 -15.29 30.64 -2.53
C ARG A 40 -16.23 30.26 -1.37
N ASP A 41 -17.53 30.13 -1.63
CA ASP A 41 -18.52 29.65 -0.64
C ASP A 41 -18.52 28.12 -0.47
N ILE A 42 -18.10 27.36 -1.48
CA ILE A 42 -17.88 25.90 -1.35
C ILE A 42 -16.69 25.63 -0.43
N ALA A 43 -15.63 26.44 -0.49
CA ALA A 43 -14.46 26.30 0.37
C ALA A 43 -14.76 26.55 1.87
N SER A 44 -15.77 27.36 2.20
CA SER A 44 -16.18 27.63 3.58
C SER A 44 -17.24 26.64 4.12
N ARG A 45 -17.80 25.79 3.25
CA ARG A 45 -18.80 24.76 3.59
C ARG A 45 -18.30 23.33 3.44
N ILE A 46 -17.00 23.14 3.22
CA ILE A 46 -16.39 21.81 3.26
C ILE A 46 -16.55 21.31 4.70
N PRO A 47 -17.37 20.29 4.96
CA PRO A 47 -17.49 19.72 6.29
C PRO A 47 -16.10 19.28 6.73
N GLU A 48 -15.73 19.45 8.00
CA GLU A 48 -14.44 18.99 8.54
C GLU A 48 -14.18 17.49 8.24
N SER A 49 -15.25 16.74 7.98
CA SER A 49 -15.28 15.37 7.45
C SER A 49 -14.60 15.18 6.09
N LEU A 50 -14.62 16.17 5.17
CA LEU A 50 -13.90 16.12 3.90
C LEU A 50 -12.41 16.49 4.06
N SER A 51 -12.07 17.36 5.02
CA SER A 51 -10.68 17.67 5.38
C SER A 51 -9.99 16.51 6.12
N SER A 52 -10.73 15.68 6.86
CA SER A 52 -10.19 14.42 7.40
C SER A 52 -9.98 13.38 6.31
N ILE A 53 -10.91 13.26 5.35
CA ILE A 53 -10.76 12.37 4.18
C ILE A 53 -9.50 12.71 3.37
N GLY A 54 -9.20 14.00 3.16
CA GLY A 54 -7.96 14.42 2.48
C GLY A 54 -6.69 14.03 3.23
N ARG A 55 -6.68 14.10 4.56
CA ARG A 55 -5.53 13.68 5.39
C ARG A 55 -5.34 12.16 5.40
N ASP A 56 -6.44 11.40 5.38
CA ASP A 56 -6.39 9.93 5.39
C ASP A 56 -5.96 9.36 4.04
N ILE A 57 -6.35 10.00 2.94
CA ILE A 57 -5.88 9.67 1.58
C ILE A 57 -4.40 10.01 1.43
N SER A 58 -3.94 11.20 1.85
CA SER A 58 -2.51 11.56 1.83
C SER A 58 -1.65 10.57 2.62
N ARG A 59 -2.08 10.19 3.83
CA ARG A 59 -1.36 9.22 4.67
C ARG A 59 -1.33 7.82 4.05
N THR A 60 -2.38 7.43 3.34
CA THR A 60 -2.46 6.12 2.66
C THR A 60 -1.59 6.10 1.42
N ILE A 61 -1.53 7.19 0.65
CA ILE A 61 -0.65 7.33 -0.52
C ILE A 61 0.82 7.37 -0.08
N GLU A 62 1.16 8.12 0.97
CA GLU A 62 2.53 8.12 1.54
C GLU A 62 2.95 6.73 2.02
N ARG A 63 2.06 6.01 2.72
CA ARG A 63 2.32 4.62 3.14
C ARG A 63 2.45 3.65 1.98
N ALA A 64 1.67 3.82 0.91
CA ALA A 64 1.75 2.98 -0.28
C ALA A 64 3.01 3.25 -1.12
N ILE A 65 3.50 4.50 -1.13
CA ILE A 65 4.76 4.87 -1.80
C ILE A 65 5.96 4.38 -0.99
N SER A 66 5.95 4.48 0.35
CA SER A 66 7.01 3.92 1.20
C SER A 66 7.01 2.39 1.24
N ALA A 67 5.84 1.73 1.19
CA ALA A 67 5.76 0.27 1.21
C ALA A 67 6.25 -0.42 -0.08
N LYS A 68 6.59 0.35 -1.12
CA LYS A 68 7.00 -0.20 -2.41
C LYS A 68 8.45 -0.71 -2.42
N ASP A 69 9.29 -0.24 -1.49
CA ASP A 69 10.73 -0.55 -1.46
C ASP A 69 11.18 -1.30 -0.20
N ASP A 70 10.27 -1.66 0.71
CA ASP A 70 10.58 -2.40 1.92
C ASP A 70 10.63 -3.91 1.66
N TYR A 71 11.82 -4.43 1.36
CA TYR A 71 12.06 -5.87 1.27
C TYR A 71 12.19 -6.48 2.67
N VAL A 72 11.17 -7.20 3.12
CA VAL A 72 11.18 -7.91 4.41
C VAL A 72 11.49 -9.39 4.19
N VAL A 73 12.54 -9.89 4.84
CA VAL A 73 12.90 -11.31 4.85
C VAL A 73 12.84 -11.83 6.28
N ALA A 74 12.00 -12.84 6.51
CA ALA A 74 11.98 -13.57 7.79
C ALA A 74 13.08 -14.65 7.77
N VAL A 75 14.06 -14.52 8.66
CA VAL A 75 15.18 -15.48 8.75
C VAL A 75 15.27 -16.07 10.15
N LYS A 76 15.68 -17.34 10.23
CA LYS A 76 16.08 -17.96 11.49
C LYS A 76 17.54 -17.61 11.77
N VAL A 77 17.82 -17.09 12.95
CA VAL A 77 19.19 -16.76 13.41
C VAL A 77 19.63 -17.72 14.51
N SER A 78 20.95 -17.80 14.74
CA SER A 78 21.49 -18.54 15.88
C SER A 78 21.23 -17.77 17.19
N HIS A 79 21.31 -18.48 18.32
CA HIS A 79 21.19 -17.87 19.65
C HIS A 79 22.25 -16.78 19.86
N ASP A 80 23.50 -17.06 19.50
CA ASP A 80 24.61 -16.10 19.59
C ASP A 80 24.36 -14.83 18.75
N ALA A 81 23.82 -14.97 17.54
CA ALA A 81 23.46 -13.82 16.72
C ALA A 81 22.33 -13.00 17.36
N GLN A 82 21.32 -13.67 17.92
CA GLN A 82 20.24 -13.01 18.65
C GLN A 82 20.76 -12.19 19.84
N ASP A 83 21.64 -12.77 20.65
CA ASP A 83 22.21 -12.10 21.82
C ASP A 83 23.04 -10.87 21.43
N LYS A 84 23.86 -10.98 20.37
CA LYS A 84 24.67 -9.85 19.86
C LYS A 84 23.80 -8.72 19.32
N LEU A 85 22.74 -9.06 18.58
CA LEU A 85 21.78 -8.05 18.11
C LEU A 85 21.10 -7.33 19.27
N GLU A 86 20.76 -8.06 20.33
CA GLU A 86 20.17 -7.48 21.54
C GLU A 86 21.16 -6.56 22.27
N GLN A 87 22.42 -6.97 22.42
CA GLN A 87 23.47 -6.12 23.01
C GLN A 87 23.62 -4.79 22.26
N LEU A 88 23.58 -4.81 20.92
CA LEU A 88 23.68 -3.58 20.12
C LEU A 88 22.50 -2.63 20.33
N VAL A 89 21.29 -3.17 20.54
CA VAL A 89 20.11 -2.36 20.87
C VAL A 89 20.17 -1.84 22.30
N GLN A 90 20.55 -2.69 23.27
CA GLN A 90 20.70 -2.30 24.67
C GLN A 90 21.79 -1.25 24.88
N ALA A 91 22.87 -1.31 24.10
CA ALA A 91 23.93 -0.31 24.07
C ALA A 91 23.50 1.01 23.40
N GLY A 92 22.30 1.07 22.81
CA GLY A 92 21.75 2.26 22.15
C GLY A 92 22.36 2.56 20.78
N VAL A 93 23.13 1.62 20.20
CA VAL A 93 23.75 1.79 18.87
C VAL A 93 22.68 1.77 17.77
N PHE A 94 21.66 0.91 17.93
CA PHE A 94 20.52 0.81 17.03
C PHE A 94 19.20 0.88 17.80
N ARG A 95 18.14 1.33 17.13
CA ARG A 95 16.80 1.46 17.75
C ARG A 95 16.05 0.14 17.80
N SER A 96 16.39 -0.80 16.90
CA SER A 96 15.73 -2.09 16.83
C SER A 96 16.69 -3.21 16.38
N ARG A 97 16.32 -4.46 16.70
CA ARG A 97 17.08 -5.64 16.26
C ARG A 97 17.09 -5.79 14.74
N ALA A 98 16.01 -5.42 14.07
CA ALA A 98 15.91 -5.45 12.60
C ALA A 98 16.89 -4.46 11.96
N GLU A 99 17.01 -3.25 12.52
CA GLU A 99 17.97 -2.24 12.07
C GLU A 99 19.42 -2.71 12.27
N ALA A 100 19.74 -3.26 13.44
CA ALA A 100 21.06 -3.85 13.71
C ALA A 100 21.38 -5.00 12.75
N ALA A 101 20.40 -5.86 12.46
CA ALA A 101 20.56 -6.98 11.53
C ALA A 101 20.78 -6.50 10.09
N ALA A 102 20.00 -5.52 9.63
CA ALA A 102 20.17 -4.93 8.30
C ALA A 102 21.58 -4.35 8.14
N PHE A 103 22.04 -3.56 9.12
CA PHE A 103 23.39 -3.02 9.11
C PHE A 103 24.48 -4.11 9.03
N LEU A 104 24.38 -5.16 9.86
CA LEU A 104 25.35 -6.26 9.84
C LEU A 104 25.31 -7.08 8.55
N ILE A 105 24.15 -7.21 7.91
CA ILE A 105 24.03 -7.85 6.59
C ILE A 105 24.74 -7.01 5.54
N ASP A 106 24.53 -5.69 5.52
CA ASP A 106 25.19 -4.79 4.58
C ASP A 106 26.71 -4.80 4.74
N GLU A 107 27.21 -4.72 5.98
CA GLU A 107 28.64 -4.84 6.25
C GLU A 107 29.18 -6.24 5.91
N GLY A 108 28.39 -7.29 6.14
CA GLY A 108 28.70 -8.64 5.70
C GLY A 108 28.87 -8.73 4.18
N ILE A 109 27.97 -8.11 3.41
CA ILE A 109 28.03 -8.05 1.94
C ILE A 109 29.29 -7.30 1.48
N LYS A 110 29.58 -6.13 2.07
CA LYS A 110 30.80 -5.36 1.77
C LYS A 110 32.07 -6.12 2.11
N SER A 111 32.10 -6.82 3.24
CA SER A 111 33.28 -7.62 3.62
C SER A 111 33.54 -8.77 2.63
N GLN A 112 32.50 -9.24 1.95
CA GLN A 112 32.54 -10.36 1.02
C GLN A 112 32.45 -9.94 -0.45
N THR A 113 32.76 -8.68 -0.80
CA THR A 113 32.68 -8.17 -2.18
C THR A 113 33.39 -9.07 -3.18
N ALA A 114 34.61 -9.55 -2.88
CA ALA A 114 35.36 -10.43 -3.77
C ALA A 114 34.68 -11.79 -4.05
N LEU A 115 33.83 -12.28 -3.15
CA LEU A 115 33.01 -13.45 -3.41
C LEU A 115 31.88 -13.10 -4.38
N PHE A 116 31.15 -12.02 -4.11
CA PHE A 116 30.03 -11.57 -4.94
C PHE A 116 30.48 -11.20 -6.36
N ASP A 117 31.65 -10.57 -6.53
CA ASP A 117 32.22 -10.26 -7.84
C ASP A 117 32.48 -11.53 -8.67
N ARG A 118 33.06 -12.57 -8.04
CA ARG A 118 33.30 -13.87 -8.70
C ARG A 118 31.98 -14.54 -9.08
N VAL A 119 30.98 -14.50 -8.21
CA VAL A 119 29.63 -15.03 -8.50
C VAL A 119 29.01 -14.27 -9.67
N ALA A 120 29.07 -12.94 -9.67
CA ALA A 120 28.55 -12.09 -10.74
C ALA A 120 29.22 -12.39 -12.09
N GLN A 121 30.55 -12.54 -12.10
CA GLN A 121 31.30 -12.93 -13.29
C GLN A 121 30.79 -14.27 -13.85
N LYS A 122 30.62 -15.29 -13.01
CA LYS A 122 30.14 -16.61 -13.45
C LYS A 122 28.69 -16.59 -13.92
N LEU A 123 27.83 -15.82 -13.28
CA LEU A 123 26.47 -15.61 -13.76
C LEU A 123 26.45 -14.96 -15.15
N SER A 124 27.32 -13.97 -15.40
CA SER A 124 27.44 -13.34 -16.72
C SER A 124 27.95 -14.31 -17.79
N GLU A 125 28.89 -15.19 -17.46
CA GLU A 125 29.35 -16.26 -18.38
C GLU A 125 28.20 -17.21 -18.73
N ILE A 126 27.40 -17.63 -17.75
CA ILE A 126 26.24 -18.50 -17.95
C ILE A 126 25.22 -17.84 -18.88
N GLU A 127 24.91 -16.57 -18.68
CA GLU A 127 23.97 -15.85 -19.54
C GLU A 127 24.50 -15.71 -20.98
N ARG A 128 25.81 -15.47 -21.16
CA ARG A 128 26.43 -15.48 -22.49
C ARG A 128 26.28 -16.83 -23.17
N LEU A 129 26.61 -17.92 -22.47
CA LEU A 129 26.48 -19.27 -23.00
C LEU A 129 25.02 -19.62 -23.32
N ARG A 130 24.06 -19.20 -22.48
CA ARG A 130 22.62 -19.35 -22.77
C ARG A 130 22.20 -18.61 -24.03
N ALA A 131 22.74 -17.41 -24.26
CA ALA A 131 22.47 -16.63 -25.47
C ALA A 131 23.09 -17.29 -26.71
N GLU A 132 24.34 -17.78 -26.64
CA GLU A 132 25.01 -18.52 -27.71
C GLU A 132 24.21 -19.77 -28.11
N LEU A 133 23.77 -20.57 -27.14
CA LEU A 133 22.95 -21.76 -27.40
C LEU A 133 21.63 -21.42 -28.09
N ARG A 134 20.93 -20.37 -27.64
CA ARG A 134 19.71 -19.88 -28.30
C ARG A 134 19.99 -19.43 -29.73
N GLY A 135 21.13 -18.79 -29.98
CA GLY A 135 21.57 -18.39 -31.32
C GLY A 135 21.80 -19.55 -32.27
N MET A 136 22.41 -20.65 -31.78
CA MET A 136 22.64 -21.85 -32.58
C MET A 136 21.33 -22.54 -32.99
N ILE A 137 20.37 -22.66 -32.06
CA ILE A 137 19.07 -23.31 -32.34
C ILE A 137 18.21 -22.49 -33.31
N ASN A 138 18.33 -21.15 -33.27
CA ASN A 138 17.59 -20.26 -34.17
C ASN A 138 18.21 -20.10 -35.56
N THR A 139 19.35 -20.76 -35.84
CA THR A 139 19.92 -20.81 -37.19
C THR A 139 19.32 -22.01 -37.92
N PRO A 140 18.53 -21.83 -39.01
CA PRO A 140 17.93 -22.94 -39.74
C PRO A 140 19.02 -23.83 -40.35
N PRO A 141 18.85 -25.17 -40.35
CA PRO A 141 19.80 -26.07 -41.01
C PRO A 141 19.86 -25.74 -42.51
N ALA A 142 21.09 -25.63 -43.02
CA ALA A 142 21.39 -25.42 -44.43
C ALA A 142 21.05 -26.66 -45.29
#